data_AF-A0A9P0P0S7-F1
#
_entry.id   AF-A0A9P0P0S7-F1
#
_cell.length_a   1.000
_cell.length_b   1.000
_cell.length_c   1.000
_cell.angle_alpha   90.00
_cell.angle_beta   90.00
_cell.angle_gamma   90.00
#
_symmetry.space_group_name_H-M   'P 1'
#
loop_
_entity.id
_entity.type
_entity.pdbx_description
1 polymer ?
#
loop_
_entity_poly.entity_id
_entity_poly.type
_entity_poly.pdbx_seq_one_letter_code
_entity_poly.pdbx_strand_id
1 'polypeptide(L)'
;MLKSYSVFGTNSNFRTIFTFKARHTRQNVIKVISANYASIARDKVTSPEDAVKDITDGVKLLVGGFGLCGIPENLIGALCKHQAKDFIVVSNNAGVDNWGLGLLLKQKKIKRMISSYVGENAEFERQYLSGELEVELTPQGTLAERVRAGGAGIPAFFTPTAYGTLVHEGGAPIKYDKNGKVEIASSPRQQQMFYGKNYIMEEAITGDFALIKAWKADRAGNCLFRKSARNFNPPMARAAKTTIVEVEEIVKIGDIDPDQVHLPGIFVDR
;
A
#
# COMPACT_ATOMS: atom_id res chain seq x y z
N MET A 1 -5.50 -29.58 -28.11
CA MET A 1 -6.85 -29.02 -28.31
C MET A 1 -6.73 -27.49 -28.19
N LEU A 2 -6.18 -26.85 -29.22
CA LEU A 2 -6.08 -25.39 -29.33
C LEU A 2 -7.43 -24.89 -29.86
N LYS A 3 -8.18 -24.13 -29.07
CA LYS A 3 -9.35 -23.41 -29.59
C LYS A 3 -8.81 -22.27 -30.45
N SER A 4 -8.98 -22.41 -31.76
CA SER A 4 -8.84 -21.34 -32.74
C SER A 4 -9.78 -20.20 -32.35
N TYR A 5 -9.24 -19.01 -32.09
CA TYR A 5 -10.07 -17.80 -32.00
C TYR A 5 -10.41 -17.36 -33.43
N SER A 6 -11.68 -17.47 -33.80
CA SER A 6 -12.22 -16.93 -35.04
C SER A 6 -12.51 -15.44 -34.82
N VAL A 7 -11.76 -14.56 -35.48
CA VAL A 7 -12.14 -13.15 -35.59
C VAL A 7 -13.17 -13.06 -36.72
N PHE A 8 -14.35 -12.48 -36.45
CA PHE A 8 -15.39 -12.28 -37.46
C PHE A 8 -14.84 -11.47 -38.65
N GLY A 9 -14.74 -12.11 -39.81
CA GLY A 9 -14.62 -11.44 -41.08
C GLY A 9 -15.98 -11.40 -41.78
N THR A 10 -16.42 -10.22 -42.19
CA THR A 10 -16.83 -9.92 -43.59
C THR A 10 -17.27 -8.46 -43.71
N ASN A 11 -16.59 -7.76 -44.63
CA ASN A 11 -17.01 -6.55 -45.35
C ASN A 11 -17.76 -5.44 -44.58
N SER A 12 -17.02 -4.40 -44.20
CA SER A 12 -17.53 -3.04 -44.37
C SER A 12 -16.46 -2.15 -45.01
N ASN A 13 -16.85 -1.53 -46.12
CA ASN A 13 -16.12 -0.44 -46.74
C ASN A 13 -16.02 0.71 -45.73
N PHE A 14 -14.88 0.85 -45.06
CA PHE A 14 -14.56 2.12 -44.39
C PHE A 14 -14.26 3.16 -45.48
N ARG A 15 -15.32 3.78 -46.01
CA ARG A 15 -15.22 5.14 -46.54
C ARG A 15 -14.87 6.03 -45.36
N THR A 16 -13.65 6.55 -45.36
CA THR A 16 -13.24 7.66 -44.49
C THR A 16 -14.22 8.82 -44.70
N ILE A 17 -15.16 9.00 -43.77
CA ILE A 17 -15.94 10.22 -43.62
C ILE A 17 -15.41 10.86 -42.34
N PHE A 18 -15.09 12.15 -42.44
CA PHE A 18 -14.37 13.02 -41.50
C PHE A 18 -12.84 13.07 -41.64
N THR A 19 -12.40 13.82 -42.66
CA THR A 19 -11.16 14.60 -42.59
C THR A 19 -11.36 15.73 -41.57
N PHE A 20 -11.15 15.45 -40.29
CA PHE A 20 -10.94 16.51 -39.31
C PHE A 20 -9.49 17.00 -39.48
N LYS A 21 -9.30 18.18 -40.08
CA LYS A 21 -8.02 18.90 -40.05
C LYS A 21 -7.79 19.41 -38.62
N ALA A 22 -7.44 18.52 -37.71
CA ALA A 22 -6.90 18.91 -36.43
C ALA A 22 -5.45 19.36 -36.66
N ARG A 23 -5.18 20.66 -36.53
CA ARG A 23 -3.81 21.19 -36.41
C ARG A 23 -3.22 20.62 -35.11
N HIS A 24 -2.56 19.48 -35.18
CA HIS A 24 -1.79 18.95 -34.07
C HIS A 24 -0.53 19.80 -33.93
N THR A 25 -0.51 20.69 -32.93
CA THR A 25 0.71 21.37 -32.50
C THR A 25 1.69 20.32 -31.98
N ARG A 26 2.98 20.44 -32.32
CA ARG A 26 4.08 19.54 -31.88
C ARG A 26 4.03 19.22 -30.37
N GLN A 27 3.51 20.13 -29.55
CA GLN A 27 3.34 19.93 -28.11
C GLN A 27 2.43 18.76 -27.72
N ASN A 28 1.38 18.45 -28.48
CA ASN A 28 0.47 17.34 -28.13
C ASN A 28 1.08 15.97 -28.46
N VAL A 29 1.91 15.90 -29.49
CA VAL A 29 2.65 14.68 -29.86
C VAL A 29 3.77 14.41 -28.84
N ILE A 30 4.46 15.46 -28.35
CA ILE A 30 5.49 15.32 -27.30
C ILE A 30 4.90 14.77 -25.98
N LYS A 31 3.67 15.15 -25.61
CA LYS A 31 2.99 14.62 -24.42
C LYS A 31 2.63 13.14 -24.50
N VAL A 32 2.48 12.59 -25.72
CA VAL A 32 2.20 11.16 -25.93
C VAL A 32 3.50 10.35 -26.03
N ILE A 33 4.58 10.95 -26.54
CA ILE A 33 5.87 10.28 -26.76
C ILE A 33 6.72 10.19 -25.47
N SER A 34 6.46 11.01 -24.45
CA SER A 34 7.17 10.96 -23.17
C SER A 34 6.86 9.71 -22.30
N ALA A 35 5.96 8.83 -22.74
CA ALA A 35 5.67 7.56 -22.05
C ALA A 35 6.68 6.43 -22.36
N ASN A 36 7.65 6.66 -23.25
CA ASN A 36 8.72 5.70 -23.51
C ASN A 36 9.92 5.95 -22.57
N TYR A 37 9.73 5.74 -21.26
CA TYR A 37 10.89 5.44 -20.42
C TYR A 37 11.23 3.97 -20.62
N ALA A 38 12.25 3.77 -21.45
CA ALA A 38 12.83 2.46 -21.71
C ALA A 38 13.15 1.75 -20.39
N SER A 39 12.59 0.56 -20.25
CA SER A 39 12.91 -0.47 -19.28
C SER A 39 14.36 -0.94 -19.46
N ILE A 40 15.32 -0.10 -19.13
CA ILE A 40 16.65 -0.62 -18.79
C ILE A 40 16.40 -1.44 -17.53
N ALA A 41 16.55 -2.76 -17.64
CA ALA A 41 16.52 -3.68 -16.52
C ALA A 41 17.63 -3.25 -15.54
N ARG A 42 17.29 -2.37 -14.61
CA ARG A 42 18.17 -2.00 -13.51
C ARG A 42 18.13 -3.17 -12.55
N ASP A 43 19.30 -3.65 -12.16
CA ASP A 43 19.41 -4.56 -11.04
C ASP A 43 18.91 -3.82 -9.80
N LYS A 44 17.77 -4.25 -9.25
CA LYS A 44 17.11 -3.61 -8.10
C LYS A 44 17.63 -4.12 -6.76
N VAL A 45 18.42 -5.19 -6.79
CA VAL A 45 18.84 -5.94 -5.60
C VAL A 45 19.88 -5.16 -4.80
N THR A 46 19.65 -5.03 -3.49
CA THR A 46 20.55 -4.38 -2.54
C THR A 46 20.46 -5.01 -1.14
N SER A 47 21.33 -4.64 -0.21
CA SER A 47 21.23 -5.04 1.20
C SER A 47 20.04 -4.37 1.90
N PRO A 48 19.44 -4.99 2.94
CA PRO A 48 18.35 -4.35 3.72
C PRO A 48 18.74 -3.00 4.31
N GLU A 49 19.95 -2.87 4.84
CA GLU A 49 20.47 -1.61 5.39
C GLU A 49 20.58 -0.51 4.33
N ASP A 50 21.09 -0.84 3.14
CA ASP A 50 21.15 0.12 2.02
C ASP A 50 19.76 0.46 1.48
N ALA A 51 18.83 -0.49 1.52
CA ALA A 51 17.48 -0.31 1.02
C ALA A 51 16.69 0.73 1.83
N VAL A 52 16.98 0.87 3.13
CA VAL A 52 16.24 1.77 4.04
C VAL A 52 16.99 3.06 4.38
N LYS A 53 18.21 3.28 3.86
CA LYS A 53 19.11 4.36 4.30
C LYS A 53 18.60 5.79 4.11
N ASP A 54 17.66 6.00 3.19
CA ASP A 54 17.06 7.30 2.88
C ASP A 54 15.71 7.53 3.59
N ILE A 55 15.29 6.60 4.45
CA ILE A 55 14.11 6.77 5.30
C ILE A 55 14.46 7.76 6.42
N THR A 56 13.78 8.91 6.45
CA THR A 56 13.97 9.95 7.46
C THR A 56 12.87 9.93 8.53
N ASP A 57 13.01 10.76 9.56
CA ASP A 57 11.99 10.92 10.59
C ASP A 57 10.64 11.34 10.00
N GLY A 58 9.54 10.88 10.62
CA GLY A 58 8.19 11.37 10.33
C GLY A 58 7.57 10.86 9.02
N VAL A 59 8.27 10.05 8.23
CA VAL A 59 7.73 9.53 6.96
C VAL A 59 6.56 8.58 7.20
N LYS A 60 5.71 8.45 6.17
CA LYS A 60 4.63 7.46 6.18
C LYS A 60 5.07 6.14 5.55
N LEU A 61 5.02 5.06 6.33
CA LEU A 61 5.38 3.71 5.91
C LEU A 61 4.13 2.86 5.69
N LEU A 62 4.01 2.24 4.52
CA LEU A 62 3.04 1.16 4.28
C LEU A 62 3.74 -0.17 4.54
N VAL A 63 3.25 -0.97 5.49
CA VAL A 63 3.95 -2.20 5.91
C VAL A 63 3.02 -3.39 5.74
N GLY A 64 3.39 -4.29 4.81
CA GLY A 64 2.61 -5.48 4.50
C GLY A 64 2.56 -6.50 5.62
N GLY A 65 1.69 -7.51 5.46
CA GLY A 65 1.49 -8.60 6.42
C GLY A 65 0.08 -8.67 7.01
N PHE A 66 -0.19 -9.80 7.64
CA PHE A 66 -1.42 -10.06 8.42
C PHE A 66 -1.04 -10.88 9.66
N GLY A 67 -1.20 -10.30 10.85
CA GLY A 67 -0.54 -10.82 12.06
C GLY A 67 0.98 -10.90 11.84
N LEU A 68 1.53 -12.12 11.86
CA LEU A 68 2.94 -12.39 11.53
C LEU A 68 3.13 -13.04 10.15
N CYS A 69 2.06 -13.23 9.39
CA CYS A 69 2.11 -13.90 8.09
C CYS A 69 2.44 -12.89 6.97
N GLY A 70 3.58 -13.06 6.31
CA GLY A 70 4.02 -12.19 5.21
C GLY A 70 4.44 -10.81 5.67
N ILE A 71 5.09 -10.71 6.84
CA ILE A 71 5.67 -9.46 7.33
C ILE A 71 7.08 -9.25 6.73
N PRO A 72 7.51 -8.00 6.49
CA PRO A 72 8.84 -7.69 5.96
C PRO A 72 9.89 -7.66 7.09
N GLU A 73 10.24 -8.82 7.65
CA GLU A 73 10.98 -8.94 8.91
C GLU A 73 12.43 -8.43 8.85
N ASN A 74 13.12 -8.57 7.73
CA ASN A 74 14.50 -8.08 7.59
C ASN A 74 14.53 -6.56 7.40
N LEU A 75 13.58 -6.01 6.64
CA LEU A 75 13.42 -4.56 6.49
C LEU A 75 13.04 -3.89 7.82
N ILE A 76 12.15 -4.52 8.61
CA ILE A 76 11.85 -4.07 9.98
C ILE A 76 13.12 -4.13 10.85
N GLY A 77 13.87 -5.23 10.76
CA GLY A 77 15.15 -5.38 11.47
C GLY A 77 16.19 -4.32 11.08
N ALA A 78 16.25 -3.93 9.81
CA ALA A 78 17.10 -2.84 9.34
C ALA A 78 16.66 -1.49 9.92
N LEU A 79 15.35 -1.21 9.98
CA LEU A 79 14.81 -0.01 10.61
C LEU A 79 15.02 0.03 12.13
N CYS A 80 15.07 -1.11 12.81
CA CYS A 80 15.45 -1.18 14.22
C CYS A 80 16.89 -0.69 14.47
N LYS A 81 17.80 -0.91 13.50
CA LYS A 81 19.19 -0.42 13.56
C LYS A 81 19.31 1.03 13.04
N HIS A 82 18.35 1.47 12.23
CA HIS A 82 18.33 2.80 11.64
C HIS A 82 18.03 3.87 12.71
N GLN A 83 18.53 5.10 12.52
CA GLN A 83 18.32 6.18 13.50
C GLN A 83 16.91 6.80 13.41
N ALA A 84 16.30 6.75 12.22
CA ALA A 84 15.01 7.39 11.98
C ALA A 84 13.88 6.90 12.91
N LYS A 85 12.94 7.79 13.22
CA LYS A 85 11.86 7.59 14.18
C LYS A 85 10.61 8.42 13.81
N ASP A 86 9.65 8.47 14.74
CA ASP A 86 8.39 9.21 14.61
C ASP A 86 7.55 8.81 13.38
N PHE A 87 7.65 7.54 12.96
CA PHE A 87 6.99 7.04 11.77
C PHE A 87 5.45 7.07 11.89
N ILE A 88 4.80 7.35 10.75
CA ILE A 88 3.36 7.11 10.58
C ILE A 88 3.23 5.78 9.83
N VAL A 89 2.82 4.73 10.52
CA VAL A 89 2.78 3.38 9.97
C VAL A 89 1.35 2.98 9.63
N VAL A 90 1.14 2.59 8.38
CA VAL A 90 -0.09 1.99 7.89
C VAL A 90 0.15 0.49 7.77
N SER A 91 -0.49 -0.29 8.63
CA SER A 91 -0.41 -1.75 8.60
C SER A 91 -1.65 -2.37 9.21
N ASN A 92 -2.03 -3.58 8.79
CA ASN A 92 -3.23 -4.22 9.31
C ASN A 92 -3.18 -4.43 10.83
N ASN A 93 -2.01 -4.88 11.30
CA ASN A 93 -1.69 -5.17 12.69
C ASN A 93 -0.29 -4.65 13.01
N ALA A 94 0.11 -4.68 14.28
CA ALA A 94 1.46 -4.33 14.70
C ALA A 94 2.34 -5.55 15.03
N GLY A 95 2.02 -6.74 14.52
CA GLY A 95 2.68 -7.97 14.94
C GLY A 95 2.42 -8.28 16.41
N VAL A 96 3.42 -8.82 17.10
CA VAL A 96 3.36 -9.15 18.54
C VAL A 96 4.50 -8.43 19.28
N ASP A 97 4.50 -8.44 20.61
CA ASP A 97 5.46 -7.67 21.42
C ASP A 97 6.93 -7.84 20.98
N ASN A 98 7.34 -9.04 20.57
CA ASN A 98 8.73 -9.35 20.23
C ASN A 98 8.97 -9.63 18.74
N TRP A 99 8.01 -9.38 17.83
CA TRP A 99 8.18 -9.68 16.41
C TRP A 99 7.37 -8.75 15.50
N GLY A 100 7.88 -8.50 14.30
CA GLY A 100 7.27 -7.54 13.36
C GLY A 100 7.32 -6.11 13.90
N LEU A 101 6.26 -5.33 13.65
CA LEU A 101 6.20 -3.91 14.03
C LEU A 101 6.27 -3.66 15.55
N GLY A 102 5.99 -4.66 16.38
CA GLY A 102 6.19 -4.60 17.83
C GLY A 102 7.61 -4.24 18.23
N LEU A 103 8.60 -4.61 17.41
CA LEU A 103 10.00 -4.23 17.62
C LEU A 103 10.21 -2.72 17.52
N LEU A 104 9.56 -2.06 16.55
CA LEU A 104 9.64 -0.60 16.39
C LEU A 104 8.82 0.14 17.46
N LEU A 105 7.71 -0.44 17.91
CA LEU A 105 6.93 0.09 19.04
C LEU A 105 7.77 0.08 20.33
N LYS A 106 8.45 -1.03 20.64
CA LYS A 106 9.33 -1.12 21.82
C LYS A 106 10.45 -0.08 21.82
N GLN A 107 10.95 0.27 20.64
CA GLN A 107 11.97 1.31 20.48
C GLN A 107 11.39 2.74 20.39
N LYS A 108 10.06 2.90 20.55
CA LYS A 108 9.33 4.17 20.43
C LYS A 108 9.62 4.90 19.11
N LYS A 109 9.74 4.15 18.01
CA LYS A 109 10.00 4.69 16.67
C LYS A 109 8.72 5.01 15.89
N ILE A 110 7.56 4.57 16.37
CA ILE A 110 6.27 4.81 15.72
C ILE A 110 5.53 5.90 16.49
N LYS A 111 5.15 6.97 15.79
CA LYS A 111 4.31 8.05 16.33
C LYS A 111 2.82 7.74 16.15
N ARG A 112 2.46 7.18 14.98
CA ARG A 112 1.07 6.90 14.62
C ARG A 112 0.93 5.54 13.94
N MET A 113 -0.06 4.77 14.34
CA MET A 113 -0.53 3.56 13.65
C MET A 113 -1.87 3.83 12.97
N ILE A 114 -2.02 3.43 11.72
CA ILE A 114 -3.29 3.34 11.01
C ILE A 114 -3.54 1.86 10.74
N SER A 115 -4.42 1.26 11.53
CA SER A 115 -4.55 -0.20 11.63
C SER A 115 -5.98 -0.66 11.82
N SER A 116 -6.27 -1.91 11.48
CA SER A 116 -7.61 -2.46 11.66
C SER A 116 -7.80 -3.14 13.00
N TYR A 117 -6.73 -3.72 13.53
CA TYR A 117 -6.78 -4.48 14.76
C TYR A 117 -5.44 -4.46 15.49
N VAL A 118 -5.50 -4.11 16.77
CA VAL A 118 -4.34 -3.95 17.66
C VAL A 118 -3.76 -5.28 18.15
N GLY A 119 -4.61 -6.29 18.34
CA GLY A 119 -4.45 -7.33 19.37
C GLY A 119 -3.16 -8.18 19.37
N GLU A 120 -3.00 -8.94 20.47
CA GLU A 120 -1.82 -9.77 20.82
C GLU A 120 -0.49 -8.97 20.91
N ASN A 121 -0.58 -7.68 21.22
CA ASN A 121 0.57 -6.81 21.48
C ASN A 121 0.28 -5.89 22.67
N ALA A 122 0.76 -6.28 23.86
CA ALA A 122 0.48 -5.56 25.10
C ALA A 122 1.17 -4.18 25.13
N GLU A 123 2.36 -4.07 24.54
CA GLU A 123 3.07 -2.79 24.45
C GLU A 123 2.33 -1.79 23.55
N PHE A 124 1.70 -2.25 22.47
CA PHE A 124 0.84 -1.40 21.64
C PHE A 124 -0.30 -0.82 22.48
N GLU A 125 -1.07 -1.69 23.14
CA GLU A 125 -2.23 -1.27 23.93
C GLU A 125 -1.80 -0.30 25.05
N ARG A 126 -0.70 -0.63 25.74
CA ARG A 126 -0.12 0.22 26.78
C ARG A 126 0.23 1.61 26.26
N GLN A 127 0.95 1.72 25.14
CA GLN A 127 1.35 3.01 24.57
C GLN A 127 0.15 3.83 24.08
N TYR A 128 -0.86 3.17 23.52
CA TYR A 128 -2.07 3.85 23.08
C TYR A 128 -2.86 4.42 24.27
N LEU A 129 -3.13 3.60 25.28
CA LEU A 129 -3.88 4.01 26.48
C LEU A 129 -3.12 5.01 27.36
N SER A 130 -1.77 5.00 27.32
CA SER A 130 -0.95 5.99 28.03
C SER A 130 -0.80 7.33 27.28
N GLY A 131 -1.25 7.41 26.02
CA GLY A 131 -1.11 8.61 25.19
C GLY A 131 0.24 8.77 24.50
N GLU A 132 1.10 7.75 24.55
CA GLU A 132 2.40 7.73 23.86
C GLU A 132 2.27 7.48 22.36
N LEU A 133 1.21 6.78 21.92
CA LEU A 133 0.98 6.37 20.53
C LEU A 133 -0.35 6.89 19.99
N GLU A 134 -0.35 7.43 18.77
CA GLU A 134 -1.56 7.76 18.03
C GLU A 134 -2.07 6.53 17.26
N VAL A 135 -3.37 6.24 17.30
CA VAL A 135 -3.98 5.06 16.65
C VAL A 135 -5.26 5.44 15.91
N GLU A 136 -5.24 5.33 14.59
CA GLU A 136 -6.45 5.44 13.75
C GLU A 136 -6.97 4.02 13.44
N LEU A 137 -7.98 3.58 14.21
CA LEU A 137 -8.66 2.32 13.95
C LEU A 137 -9.50 2.41 12.66
N THR A 138 -9.08 1.70 11.63
CA THR A 138 -9.70 1.70 10.29
C THR A 138 -10.23 0.31 9.96
N PRO A 139 -11.52 0.14 9.61
CA PRO A 139 -12.07 -1.17 9.23
C PRO A 139 -11.20 -1.85 8.16
N GLN A 140 -10.88 -3.14 8.35
CA GLN A 140 -9.85 -3.83 7.53
C GLN A 140 -10.10 -3.74 6.01
N GLY A 141 -11.35 -3.94 5.57
CA GLY A 141 -11.71 -3.81 4.17
C GLY A 141 -11.54 -2.38 3.64
N THR A 142 -11.90 -1.38 4.45
CA THR A 142 -11.68 0.04 4.14
C THR A 142 -10.19 0.36 4.08
N LEU A 143 -9.37 -0.16 5.01
CA LEU A 143 -7.92 0.02 4.99
C LEU A 143 -7.30 -0.52 3.69
N ALA A 144 -7.67 -1.74 3.30
CA ALA A 144 -7.20 -2.36 2.06
C ALA A 144 -7.60 -1.52 0.82
N GLU A 145 -8.84 -1.05 0.79
CA GLU A 145 -9.38 -0.30 -0.35
C GLU A 145 -8.83 1.14 -0.42
N ARG A 146 -8.61 1.81 0.72
CA ARG A 146 -7.94 3.13 0.78
C ARG A 146 -6.53 3.05 0.22
N VAL A 147 -5.78 2.00 0.55
CA VAL A 147 -4.43 1.78 0.01
C VAL A 147 -4.50 1.46 -1.49
N ARG A 148 -5.38 0.55 -1.92
CA ARG A 148 -5.59 0.23 -3.34
C ARG A 148 -5.94 1.49 -4.14
N ALA A 149 -6.87 2.30 -3.65
CA ALA A 149 -7.30 3.55 -4.27
C ALA A 149 -6.12 4.51 -4.47
N GLY A 150 -5.25 4.64 -3.45
CA GLY A 150 -4.03 5.45 -3.53
C GLY A 150 -3.11 5.03 -4.66
N GLY A 151 -2.82 3.73 -4.78
CA GLY A 151 -1.99 3.20 -5.87
C GLY A 151 -2.65 3.23 -7.26
N ALA A 152 -3.97 3.43 -7.32
CA ALA A 152 -4.74 3.52 -8.56
C ALA A 152 -5.04 4.97 -9.00
N GLY A 153 -4.58 5.98 -8.24
CA GLY A 153 -4.88 7.38 -8.52
C GLY A 153 -6.36 7.76 -8.27
N ILE A 154 -7.05 7.03 -7.40
CA ILE A 154 -8.43 7.31 -6.98
C ILE A 154 -8.36 8.04 -5.64
N PRO A 155 -8.68 9.34 -5.56
CA PRO A 155 -8.46 10.13 -4.33
C PRO A 155 -9.43 9.77 -3.20
N ALA A 156 -10.65 9.32 -3.53
CA ALA A 156 -11.65 8.90 -2.56
C ALA A 156 -12.66 7.93 -3.19
N PHE A 157 -13.33 7.13 -2.36
CA PHE A 157 -14.41 6.22 -2.77
C PHE A 157 -15.47 6.11 -1.67
N PHE A 158 -16.64 5.57 -2.00
CA PHE A 158 -17.74 5.36 -1.07
C PHE A 158 -17.87 3.88 -0.65
N THR A 159 -18.07 3.63 0.64
CA THR A 159 -18.26 2.29 1.21
C THR A 159 -19.40 2.30 2.24
N PRO A 160 -20.23 1.24 2.35
CA PRO A 160 -21.23 1.16 3.40
C PRO A 160 -20.63 0.77 4.76
N THR A 161 -19.38 0.32 4.77
CA THR A 161 -18.67 -0.11 5.97
C THR A 161 -18.58 1.04 6.97
N ALA A 162 -18.99 0.76 8.21
CA ALA A 162 -18.91 1.67 9.34
C ALA A 162 -19.84 2.90 9.28
N TYR A 163 -20.81 2.94 8.36
CA TYR A 163 -21.91 3.90 8.41
C TYR A 163 -22.64 3.82 9.77
N GLY A 164 -22.91 4.97 10.38
CA GLY A 164 -23.58 5.07 11.70
C GLY A 164 -22.73 4.60 12.89
N THR A 165 -21.41 4.56 12.73
CA THR A 165 -20.47 4.21 13.82
C THR A 165 -19.53 5.38 14.12
N LEU A 166 -18.67 5.27 15.13
CA LEU A 166 -17.65 6.28 15.45
C LEU A 166 -16.65 6.55 14.31
N VAL A 167 -16.48 5.61 13.37
CA VAL A 167 -15.67 5.87 12.15
C VAL A 167 -16.39 6.90 11.26
N HIS A 168 -17.70 6.79 11.12
CA HIS A 168 -18.54 7.69 10.34
C HIS A 168 -18.79 9.02 11.06
N GLU A 169 -19.27 8.95 12.29
CA GLU A 169 -19.73 10.11 13.06
C GLU A 169 -18.57 10.96 13.60
N GLY A 170 -17.35 10.41 13.59
CA GLY A 170 -16.20 11.00 14.24
C GLY A 170 -16.21 10.75 15.75
N GLY A 171 -15.23 11.33 16.45
CA GLY A 171 -15.12 11.20 17.90
C GLY A 171 -14.41 9.93 18.38
N ALA A 172 -14.03 9.01 17.49
CA ALA A 172 -13.21 7.86 17.86
C ALA A 172 -11.86 8.36 18.41
N PRO A 173 -11.38 7.90 19.57
CA PRO A 173 -10.10 8.34 20.10
C PRO A 173 -8.97 7.94 19.14
N ILE A 174 -8.17 8.91 18.72
CA ILE A 174 -6.92 8.69 17.99
C ILE A 174 -5.75 8.78 18.97
N LYS A 175 -5.82 9.66 19.97
CA LYS A 175 -4.79 9.79 20.99
C LYS A 175 -5.42 10.17 22.32
N TYR A 176 -4.95 9.53 23.39
CA TYR A 176 -5.27 9.92 24.75
C TYR A 176 -4.20 10.86 25.32
N ASP A 177 -4.56 11.67 26.30
CA ASP A 177 -3.61 12.38 27.16
C ASP A 177 -3.19 11.49 28.33
N LYS A 178 -2.23 11.97 29.13
CA LYS A 178 -1.73 11.29 30.34
C LYS A 178 -2.77 11.02 31.42
N ASN A 179 -3.95 11.64 31.33
CA ASN A 179 -5.05 11.45 32.28
C ASN A 179 -6.15 10.52 31.71
N GLY A 180 -5.93 9.92 30.54
CA GLY A 180 -6.89 9.05 29.86
C GLY A 180 -8.02 9.80 29.14
N LYS A 181 -7.92 11.13 28.97
CA LYS A 181 -8.89 11.90 28.18
C LYS A 181 -8.49 11.89 26.72
N VAL A 182 -9.46 11.91 25.81
CA VAL A 182 -9.20 12.02 24.36
C VAL A 182 -8.54 13.37 24.05
N GLU A 183 -7.29 13.33 23.59
CA GLU A 183 -6.51 14.48 23.12
C GLU A 183 -6.76 14.74 21.62
N ILE A 184 -6.79 13.67 20.82
CA ILE A 184 -7.08 13.73 19.39
C ILE A 184 -8.23 12.77 19.10
N ALA A 185 -9.29 13.29 18.48
CA ALA A 185 -10.45 12.50 18.05
C ALA A 185 -10.52 12.42 16.53
N SER A 186 -11.11 11.34 16.00
CA SER A 186 -11.34 11.17 14.56
C SER A 186 -12.34 12.21 14.05
N SER A 187 -12.11 12.66 12.82
CA SER A 187 -13.06 13.51 12.10
C SER A 187 -14.21 12.68 11.52
N PRO A 188 -15.43 13.24 11.40
CA PRO A 188 -16.52 12.57 10.71
C PRO A 188 -16.18 12.33 9.23
N ARG A 189 -16.87 11.36 8.61
CA ARG A 189 -16.80 11.07 7.17
C ARG A 189 -18.01 11.65 6.46
N GLN A 190 -17.84 12.10 5.22
CA GLN A 190 -18.97 12.52 4.39
C GLN A 190 -19.85 11.32 4.07
N GLN A 191 -21.17 11.52 3.98
CA GLN A 191 -22.12 10.47 3.62
C GLN A 191 -22.85 10.78 2.32
N GLN A 192 -23.21 9.74 1.58
CA GLN A 192 -24.06 9.85 0.41
C GLN A 192 -24.92 8.60 0.26
N MET A 193 -26.17 8.79 -0.19
CA MET A 193 -27.08 7.69 -0.47
C MET A 193 -26.99 7.27 -1.93
N PHE A 194 -26.81 5.97 -2.16
CA PHE A 194 -26.85 5.34 -3.48
C PHE A 194 -27.87 4.21 -3.46
N TYR A 195 -28.82 4.24 -4.38
CA TYR A 195 -29.83 3.18 -4.55
C TYR A 195 -30.58 2.82 -3.24
N GLY A 196 -30.90 3.83 -2.42
CA GLY A 196 -31.62 3.65 -1.15
C GLY A 196 -30.77 3.13 0.01
N LYS A 197 -29.43 3.05 -0.14
CA LYS A 197 -28.51 2.65 0.93
C LYS A 197 -27.50 3.77 1.21
N ASN A 198 -27.15 3.96 2.48
CA ASN A 198 -26.17 4.96 2.89
C ASN A 198 -24.74 4.42 2.82
N TYR A 199 -23.83 5.30 2.39
CA TYR A 199 -22.41 5.06 2.27
C TYR A 199 -21.64 6.23 2.89
N ILE A 200 -20.40 5.97 3.31
CA ILE A 200 -19.46 6.98 3.77
C ILE A 200 -18.29 7.09 2.79
N MET A 201 -17.78 8.31 2.61
CA MET A 201 -16.63 8.61 1.78
C MET A 201 -15.35 8.34 2.58
N GLU A 202 -14.44 7.59 1.98
CA GLU A 202 -13.11 7.31 2.53
C GLU A 202 -12.04 7.78 1.56
N GLU A 203 -11.02 8.44 2.09
CA GLU A 203 -9.91 8.98 1.31
C GLU A 203 -8.79 7.95 1.14
N ALA A 204 -8.16 7.98 -0.03
CA ALA A 204 -7.04 7.12 -0.34
C ALA A 204 -5.86 7.32 0.62
N ILE A 205 -5.16 6.23 0.89
CA ILE A 205 -3.89 6.25 1.62
C ILE A 205 -2.76 6.01 0.63
N THR A 206 -1.81 6.94 0.60
CA THR A 206 -0.49 6.75 -0.01
C THR A 206 0.60 6.91 1.05
N GLY A 207 1.71 6.20 0.88
CA GLY A 207 2.91 6.30 1.71
C GLY A 207 4.09 6.96 1.00
N ASP A 208 5.10 7.32 1.78
CA ASP A 208 6.41 7.70 1.23
C ASP A 208 7.19 6.44 0.86
N PHE A 209 7.17 5.43 1.74
CA PHE A 209 7.78 4.13 1.49
C PHE A 209 6.78 2.98 1.72
N ALA A 210 6.96 1.89 0.99
CA ALA A 210 6.29 0.62 1.23
C ALA A 210 7.33 -0.47 1.53
N LEU A 211 7.14 -1.21 2.63
CA LEU A 211 7.95 -2.34 3.05
C LEU A 211 7.15 -3.63 2.85
N ILE A 212 7.62 -4.50 1.97
CA ILE A 212 6.80 -5.58 1.39
C ILE A 212 7.56 -6.90 1.47
N LYS A 213 6.84 -7.97 1.83
CA LYS A 213 7.35 -9.35 1.81
C LYS A 213 6.75 -10.11 0.63
N ALA A 214 7.61 -10.63 -0.23
CA ALA A 214 7.25 -11.59 -1.26
C ALA A 214 7.99 -12.92 -1.08
N TRP A 215 7.58 -13.95 -1.81
CA TRP A 215 8.23 -15.26 -1.80
C TRP A 215 9.41 -15.27 -2.77
N LYS A 216 9.15 -14.97 -4.05
CA LYS A 216 10.17 -14.87 -5.09
C LYS A 216 10.11 -13.53 -5.79
N ALA A 217 11.24 -13.03 -6.28
CA ALA A 217 11.27 -12.01 -7.30
C ALA A 217 12.37 -12.27 -8.33
N ASP A 218 12.13 -11.83 -9.57
CA ASP A 218 13.22 -11.69 -10.55
C ASP A 218 13.95 -10.35 -10.37
N ARG A 219 15.10 -10.19 -11.03
CA ARG A 219 15.88 -8.95 -10.98
C ARG A 219 15.21 -7.74 -11.63
N ALA A 220 14.13 -7.93 -12.39
CA ALA A 220 13.31 -6.83 -12.91
C ALA A 220 12.27 -6.34 -11.89
N GLY A 221 12.09 -7.07 -10.77
CA GLY A 221 11.19 -6.76 -9.67
C GLY A 221 9.83 -7.45 -9.78
N ASN A 222 9.62 -8.39 -10.70
CA ASN A 222 8.36 -9.13 -10.75
C ASN A 222 8.27 -10.08 -9.56
N CYS A 223 7.20 -10.00 -8.77
CA CYS A 223 7.08 -10.79 -7.54
C CYS A 223 5.99 -11.87 -7.57
N LEU A 224 6.30 -12.99 -6.91
CA LEU A 224 5.36 -14.02 -6.51
C LEU A 224 5.15 -13.99 -4.98
N PHE A 225 3.92 -14.23 -4.53
CA PHE A 225 3.56 -14.36 -3.13
C PHE A 225 3.06 -15.78 -2.89
N ARG A 226 3.39 -16.34 -1.72
CA ARG A 226 3.06 -17.73 -1.40
C ARG A 226 1.88 -17.79 -0.44
N LYS A 227 0.81 -18.48 -0.86
CA LYS A 227 -0.38 -18.72 -0.02
C LYS A 227 -0.96 -17.41 0.55
N SER A 228 -1.35 -17.40 1.82
CA SER A 228 -1.96 -16.27 2.53
C SER A 228 -0.99 -15.15 2.91
N ALA A 229 0.32 -15.34 2.75
CA ALA A 229 1.32 -14.28 2.98
C ALA A 229 1.18 -13.11 1.98
N ARG A 230 0.35 -13.27 0.95
CA ARG A 230 0.01 -12.22 -0.01
C ARG A 230 -0.71 -11.04 0.65
N ASN A 231 -1.80 -11.27 1.36
CA ASN A 231 -2.58 -10.27 2.12
C ASN A 231 -2.46 -8.79 1.65
N PHE A 232 -1.94 -7.88 2.49
CA PHE A 232 -1.78 -6.46 2.24
C PHE A 232 -0.53 -6.09 1.43
N ASN A 233 0.36 -7.05 1.17
CA ASN A 233 1.61 -6.80 0.45
C ASN A 233 1.36 -6.20 -0.96
N PRO A 234 0.58 -6.81 -1.87
CA PRO A 234 0.35 -6.23 -3.19
C PRO A 234 -0.30 -4.84 -3.20
N PRO A 235 -1.40 -4.56 -2.46
CA PRO A 235 -1.98 -3.22 -2.50
C PRO A 235 -1.02 -2.15 -1.95
N MET A 236 -0.28 -2.44 -0.88
CA MET A 236 0.69 -1.48 -0.30
C MET A 236 1.87 -1.19 -1.22
N ALA A 237 2.39 -2.20 -1.92
CA ALA A 237 3.46 -2.02 -2.92
C ALA A 237 3.10 -1.02 -4.04
N ARG A 238 1.81 -0.80 -4.30
CA ARG A 238 1.36 0.09 -5.38
C ARG A 238 1.13 1.52 -4.92
N ALA A 239 1.10 1.77 -3.62
CA ALA A 239 0.58 3.00 -3.03
C ALA A 239 1.66 3.85 -2.34
N ALA A 240 2.94 3.60 -2.62
CA ALA A 240 4.05 4.40 -2.09
C ALA A 240 4.88 5.03 -3.20
N LYS A 241 5.64 6.08 -2.85
CA LYS A 241 6.60 6.71 -3.77
C LYS A 241 7.81 5.81 -4.03
N THR A 242 8.25 5.09 -3.00
CA THR A 242 9.34 4.11 -3.07
C THR A 242 8.89 2.79 -2.47
N THR A 243 8.90 1.71 -3.26
CA THR A 243 8.54 0.37 -2.79
C THR A 243 9.78 -0.52 -2.68
N ILE A 244 9.96 -1.06 -1.48
CA ILE A 244 11.07 -1.95 -1.11
C ILE A 244 10.49 -3.34 -0.82
N VAL A 245 10.94 -4.35 -1.57
CA VAL A 245 10.47 -5.72 -1.45
C VAL A 245 11.58 -6.64 -0.97
N GLU A 246 11.39 -7.27 0.20
CA GLU A 246 12.21 -8.40 0.60
C GLU A 246 11.62 -9.73 0.10
N VAL A 247 12.49 -10.64 -0.34
CA VAL A 247 12.12 -11.94 -0.90
C VAL A 247 12.90 -13.09 -0.27
N GLU A 248 12.32 -14.28 -0.25
CA GLU A 248 13.04 -15.50 0.15
C GLU A 248 14.01 -15.97 -0.95
N GLU A 249 13.66 -15.76 -2.23
CA GLU A 249 14.44 -16.27 -3.35
C GLU A 249 14.46 -15.25 -4.50
N ILE A 250 15.67 -14.93 -4.98
CA ILE A 250 15.86 -14.14 -6.20
C ILE A 250 16.09 -15.12 -7.35
N VAL A 251 15.26 -15.04 -8.38
CA VAL A 251 15.34 -15.89 -9.58
C VAL A 251 15.80 -15.09 -10.80
N LYS A 252 16.13 -15.78 -11.90
CA LYS A 252 16.54 -15.09 -13.13
C LYS A 252 15.32 -14.50 -13.83
N ILE A 253 15.56 -13.45 -14.61
CA ILE A 253 14.54 -12.88 -15.48
C ILE A 253 14.09 -13.99 -16.45
N GLY A 254 12.77 -14.23 -16.51
CA GLY A 254 12.16 -15.30 -17.31
C GLY A 254 11.86 -16.59 -16.53
N ASP A 255 12.38 -16.77 -15.32
CA ASP A 255 12.06 -17.95 -14.48
C ASP A 255 10.65 -17.86 -13.88
N ILE A 256 10.09 -16.65 -13.78
CA ILE A 256 8.69 -16.43 -13.41
C ILE A 256 7.86 -16.35 -14.70
N ASP A 257 6.93 -17.28 -14.87
CA ASP A 257 5.95 -17.22 -15.96
C ASP A 257 5.20 -15.88 -15.89
N PRO A 258 5.16 -15.10 -16.99
CA PRO A 258 4.49 -13.80 -17.03
C PRO A 258 3.05 -13.81 -16.53
N ASP A 259 2.29 -14.90 -16.76
CA ASP A 259 0.88 -15.02 -16.33
C ASP A 259 0.74 -15.32 -14.82
N GLN A 260 1.84 -15.72 -14.17
CA GLN A 260 1.88 -15.98 -12.74
C GLN A 260 2.30 -14.77 -11.91
N VAL A 261 2.80 -13.69 -12.54
CA VAL A 261 3.27 -12.49 -11.84
C VAL A 261 2.13 -11.82 -11.06
N HIS A 262 2.25 -11.76 -9.73
CA HIS A 262 1.22 -11.14 -8.88
C HIS A 262 1.45 -9.63 -8.68
N LEU A 263 2.70 -9.21 -8.63
CA LEU A 263 3.10 -7.80 -8.57
C LEU A 263 4.12 -7.55 -9.69
N PRO A 264 3.72 -6.84 -10.76
CA PRO A 264 4.64 -6.47 -11.82
C PRO A 264 5.75 -5.56 -11.29
N GLY A 265 6.96 -5.74 -11.80
CA GLY A 265 8.15 -5.02 -11.34
C GLY A 265 8.11 -3.50 -11.53
N ILE A 266 7.12 -2.97 -12.26
CA ILE A 266 6.89 -1.51 -12.34
C ILE A 266 6.55 -0.89 -10.97
N PHE A 267 6.03 -1.68 -10.03
CA PHE A 267 5.68 -1.23 -8.69
C PHE A 267 6.80 -1.49 -7.66
N VAL A 268 7.98 -1.90 -8.10
CA VAL A 268 9.10 -2.26 -7.21
C VAL A 268 10.29 -1.41 -7.56
N ASP A 269 10.83 -0.68 -6.59
CA ASP A 269 12.00 0.17 -6.77
C ASP A 269 13.28 -0.51 -6.27
N ARG A 270 13.17 -1.29 -5.18
CA ARG A 270 14.28 -1.97 -4.49
C ARG A 270 13.86 -3.37 -4.07
#